data_AF-A0A105W1R0-F1
#
_entry.id   AF-A0A105W1R0-F1
#
_cell.length_a   1.000
_cell.length_b   1.000
_cell.length_c   1.000
_cell.angle_alpha   90.00
_cell.angle_beta   90.00
_cell.angle_gamma   90.00
#
_symmetry.space_group_name_H-M   'P 1'
#
loop_
_entity.id
_entity.type
_entity.pdbx_description
1 polymer ?
#
loop_
_entity_poly.entity_id
_entity_poly.type
_entity_poly.pdbx_seq_one_letter_code
_entity_poly.pdbx_strand_id
1 'polypeptide(L)'
;MERMQHPSNNAVLGAPKGWDQAELPCGALPITRVTENGVTRVVSFWKPNADELAALAAGKPVMLFVVGATMPPVALAVEGA
;
A
#
# COMPACT_ATOMS: atom_id res chain seq x y z
N MET A 1 -3.22 -8.18 -4.34
CA MET A 1 -2.65 -8.57 -3.04
C MET A 1 -3.59 -8.09 -1.95
N GLU A 2 -3.65 -8.79 -0.83
CA GLU A 2 -4.46 -8.39 0.31
C GLU A 2 -3.66 -7.46 1.23
N ARG A 3 -4.23 -6.31 1.61
CA ARG A 3 -3.63 -5.45 2.64
C ARG A 3 -3.65 -6.18 3.97
N MET A 4 -2.57 -6.13 4.73
CA MET A 4 -2.49 -6.80 6.03
C MET A 4 -2.07 -5.85 7.14
N GLN A 5 -2.47 -6.19 8.37
CA GLN A 5 -1.97 -5.52 9.56
C GLN A 5 -0.62 -6.13 9.96
N HIS A 6 0.41 -5.30 9.97
CA HIS A 6 1.76 -5.66 10.37
C HIS A 6 2.03 -5.17 11.81
N PRO A 7 2.81 -5.88 12.65
CA PRO A 7 3.11 -5.46 14.02
C PRO A 7 3.71 -4.05 14.16
N SER A 8 4.36 -3.53 13.11
CA SER A 8 4.92 -2.17 13.12
C SER A 8 3.90 -1.07 12.82
N ASN A 9 2.67 -1.38 12.40
CA ASN A 9 1.69 -0.35 12.06
C ASN A 9 1.35 0.52 13.27
N ASN A 10 1.33 1.84 13.05
CA ASN A 10 1.13 2.86 14.08
C ASN A 10 0.06 3.91 13.70
N ALA A 11 -0.57 3.77 12.54
CA ALA A 11 -1.67 4.60 12.09
C ALA A 11 -2.56 3.85 11.10
N VAL A 12 -3.71 4.45 10.79
CA VAL A 12 -4.63 3.98 9.74
C VAL A 12 -4.94 5.16 8.83
N LEU A 13 -4.80 4.97 7.52
CA LEU A 13 -5.32 5.90 6.53
C LEU A 13 -6.74 5.50 6.16
N GLY A 14 -7.68 6.41 6.40
CA GLY A 14 -9.05 6.30 5.90
C GLY A 14 -9.18 6.87 4.48
N ALA A 15 -10.39 6.85 3.97
CA ALA A 15 -10.72 7.50 2.72
C ALA A 15 -10.42 9.01 2.78
N PRO A 16 -10.01 9.64 1.66
CA PRO A 16 -9.82 11.08 1.59
C PRO A 16 -11.08 11.87 2.01
N LYS A 17 -10.90 13.12 2.43
CA LYS A 17 -12.03 14.00 2.73
C LYS A 17 -12.87 14.22 1.46
N GLY A 18 -14.18 14.02 1.57
CA GLY A 18 -15.12 14.19 0.44
C GLY A 18 -15.15 13.01 -0.53
N TRP A 19 -14.52 11.89 -0.19
CA TRP A 19 -14.52 10.69 -1.03
C TRP A 19 -15.90 10.03 -1.10
N ASP A 20 -16.38 9.74 -2.31
CA ASP A 20 -17.63 9.01 -2.52
C ASP A 20 -17.38 7.49 -2.48
N GLN A 21 -17.82 6.85 -1.40
CA GLN A 21 -17.70 5.41 -1.21
C GLN A 21 -18.62 4.61 -2.15
N ALA A 22 -19.68 5.23 -2.69
CA ALA A 22 -20.60 4.58 -3.62
C ALA A 22 -20.02 4.53 -5.04
N GLU A 23 -19.25 5.54 -5.45
CA GLU A 23 -18.58 5.57 -6.75
C GLU A 23 -17.36 4.63 -6.78
N LEU A 24 -16.49 4.73 -5.77
CA LEU A 24 -15.30 3.89 -5.67
C LEU A 24 -15.01 3.53 -4.20
N PRO A 25 -15.25 2.29 -3.77
CA PRO A 25 -14.98 1.90 -2.39
C PRO A 25 -13.51 2.09 -2.00
N CYS A 26 -13.27 2.88 -0.96
CA CYS A 26 -11.95 3.14 -0.40
C CYS A 26 -11.89 2.60 1.03
N GLY A 27 -11.25 1.44 1.18
CA GLY A 27 -11.07 0.78 2.47
C GLY A 27 -9.96 1.41 3.31
N ALA A 28 -10.07 1.25 4.63
CA ALA A 28 -9.04 1.68 5.56
C ALA A 28 -7.74 0.88 5.37
N LEU A 29 -6.59 1.58 5.40
CA LEU A 29 -5.26 1.01 5.21
C LEU A 29 -4.42 1.17 6.49
N PRO A 30 -4.09 0.07 7.19
CA PRO A 30 -3.08 0.09 8.25
C PRO A 30 -1.72 0.50 7.68
N ILE A 31 -1.05 1.41 8.37
CA ILE A 31 0.24 1.94 7.94
C ILE A 31 1.23 2.10 9.10
N THR A 32 2.51 2.16 8.75
CA THR A 32 3.58 2.62 9.63
C THR A 32 4.12 3.95 9.09
N ARG A 33 4.05 5.01 9.90
CA ARG A 33 4.78 6.25 9.63
C ARG A 33 6.18 6.14 10.22
N VAL A 34 7.19 6.38 9.40
CA VAL A 34 8.62 6.39 9.80
C VAL A 34 9.24 7.68 9.30
N THR A 35 9.97 8.40 10.15
CA THR A 35 10.74 9.57 9.74
C THR A 35 12.22 9.23 9.73
N GLU A 36 12.86 9.40 8.58
CA GLU A 36 14.29 9.16 8.37
C GLU A 36 14.88 10.35 7.60
N ASN A 37 16.00 10.91 8.07
CA ASN A 37 16.66 12.07 7.45
C ASN A 37 15.72 13.27 7.20
N GLY A 38 14.76 13.50 8.10
CA GLY A 38 13.77 14.57 7.98
C GLY A 38 12.64 14.29 6.98
N VAL A 39 12.62 13.13 6.33
CA VAL A 39 11.56 12.73 5.38
C VAL A 39 10.65 11.69 6.04
N THR A 40 9.35 11.97 6.09
CA THR A 40 8.36 11.01 6.55
C THR A 40 7.96 10.08 5.40
N ARG A 41 8.10 8.78 5.63
CA ARG A 41 7.60 7.71 4.77
C ARG A 41 6.37 7.08 5.38
N VAL A 42 5.50 6.57 4.53
CA VAL A 42 4.32 5.78 4.89
C VAL A 42 4.51 4.39 4.32
N VAL A 43 4.49 3.37 5.17
CA VAL A 43 4.67 1.98 4.78
C VAL A 43 3.37 1.22 4.99
N SER A 44 2.93 0.49 3.97
CA SER A 44 1.80 -0.43 4.03
C SER A 44 2.25 -1.82 3.61
N PHE A 45 1.68 -2.86 4.23
CA PHE A 45 2.07 -4.24 3.97
C PHE A 45 0.98 -4.97 3.20
N TRP A 46 1.42 -5.74 2.22
CA TRP A 46 0.54 -6.47 1.32
C TRP A 46 1.00 -7.91 1.24
N LYS A 47 0.08 -8.84 1.43
CA LYS A 47 0.32 -10.27 1.33
C LYS A 47 -0.26 -10.77 0.01
N PRO A 48 0.56 -11.33 -0.90
CA PRO A 48 0.04 -11.98 -2.08
C PRO A 48 -0.67 -13.29 -1.71
N ASN A 49 -1.72 -13.62 -2.45
CA ASN A 49 -2.34 -14.94 -2.38
C ASN A 49 -1.56 -15.96 -3.25
N ALA A 50 -2.03 -17.21 -3.30
CA ALA A 50 -1.34 -18.29 -4.02
C ALA A 50 -1.20 -18.01 -5.53
N ASP A 51 -2.24 -17.49 -6.17
CA ASP A 51 -2.23 -17.18 -7.60
C ASP A 51 -1.32 -15.99 -7.92
N GLU A 52 -1.32 -14.98 -7.05
CA GLU A 52 -0.42 -13.82 -7.14
C GLU A 52 1.04 -14.21 -6.93
N LEU A 53 1.33 -15.10 -5.98
CA LEU A 53 2.66 -15.67 -5.80
C LEU A 53 3.11 -16.44 -7.05
N ALA A 54 2.23 -17.22 -7.67
CA ALA A 54 2.52 -17.92 -8.92
C ALA A 54 2.82 -16.93 -10.07
N ALA A 55 2.05 -15.84 -10.17
CA ALA A 55 2.29 -14.79 -11.15
C ALA A 55 3.65 -14.10 -10.93
N LEU A 56 3.97 -13.77 -9.67
CA LEU A 56 5.27 -13.20 -9.31
C LEU A 56 6.43 -14.16 -9.64
N ALA A 57 6.29 -15.44 -9.30
CA ALA A 57 7.28 -16.47 -9.62
C ALA A 57 7.46 -16.66 -11.14
N ALA A 58 6.40 -16.43 -11.92
CA ALA A 58 6.44 -16.40 -13.38
C ALA A 58 6.99 -15.07 -13.96
N GLY A 59 7.51 -14.17 -13.13
CA GLY A 59 8.12 -12.90 -13.54
C GLY A 59 7.10 -11.84 -13.97
N LYS A 60 5.82 -11.96 -13.60
CA LYS A 60 4.82 -10.93 -13.88
C LYS A 60 5.08 -9.69 -13.02
N PRO A 61 4.85 -8.48 -13.56
CA PRO A 61 5.11 -7.24 -12.83
C PRO A 61 4.05 -6.98 -11.74
N VAL A 62 4.45 -6.24 -10.70
CA VAL A 62 3.52 -5.64 -9.73
C VAL A 62 2.97 -4.34 -10.31
N MET A 63 1.66 -4.16 -10.27
CA MET A 63 1.00 -2.92 -10.68
C MET A 63 0.59 -2.10 -9.46
N LEU A 64 0.93 -0.82 -9.47
CA LEU A 64 0.48 0.17 -8.48
C LEU A 64 -0.48 1.15 -9.14
N PHE A 65 -1.66 1.30 -8.57
CA PHE A 65 -2.62 2.32 -8.96
C PHE A 65 -2.66 3.42 -7.90
N VAL A 66 -2.52 4.68 -8.33
CA VAL A 66 -2.70 5.86 -7.49
C VAL A 66 -3.85 6.66 -8.07
N VAL A 67 -4.88 6.94 -7.27
CA VAL A 67 -6.02 7.74 -7.72
C VAL A 67 -5.68 9.23 -7.58
N GLY A 68 -5.81 9.99 -8.67
CA GLY A 68 -5.51 11.42 -8.74
C GLY A 68 -4.75 11.82 -10.01
N ALA A 69 -4.42 13.10 -10.15
CA ALA A 69 -3.73 13.63 -11.32
C ALA A 69 -2.20 13.45 -11.29
N THR A 70 -1.61 13.25 -10.12
CA THR A 70 -0.15 13.11 -9.94
C THR A 70 0.18 11.98 -8.97
N MET A 71 1.30 11.29 -9.17
CA MET A 71 1.83 10.31 -8.21
C MET A 71 2.62 11.03 -7.10
N PRO A 72 2.27 10.90 -5.80
CA PRO A 72 3.19 11.23 -4.72
C PRO A 72 4.40 10.28 -4.77
N PRO A 73 5.54 10.62 -4.12
CA PRO A 73 6.70 9.73 -4.06
C PRO A 73 6.31 8.36 -3.50
N VAL A 74 6.58 7.29 -4.27
CA VAL A 74 6.22 5.92 -3.91
C VAL A 74 7.37 4.97 -4.14
N ALA A 75 7.46 3.93 -3.31
CA ALA A 75 8.43 2.85 -3.45
C ALA A 75 7.73 1.51 -3.14
N LEU A 76 8.09 0.46 -3.88
CA LEU A 76 7.70 -0.92 -3.63
C LEU A 76 8.95 -1.73 -3.30
N ALA A 77 8.90 -2.50 -2.22
CA ALA A 77 9.99 -3.33 -1.76
C ALA A 77 9.43 -4.64 -1.20
N VAL A 78 10.27 -5.66 -1.15
CA VAL A 78 9.99 -6.94 -0.48
C VAL A 78 10.64 -6.90 0.91
N GLU A 79 9.92 -7.34 1.94
CA GLU A 79 10.46 -7.42 3.30
C GLU A 79 11.68 -8.36 3.36
N GLY A 80 12.76 -7.91 4.00
CA GLY A 80 14.02 -8.66 4.12
C GLY A 80 15.04 -8.41 2.99
N ALA A 81 14.74 -7.52 2.05
CA ALA A 81 15.73 -6.92 1.16
C ALA A 81 16.47 -5.75 1.84
#